data_AF-A0A966EV28-F1
#
_entry.id   AF-A0A966EV28-F1
#
_cell.length_a   1.000
_cell.length_b   1.000
_cell.length_c   1.000
_cell.angle_alpha   90.00
_cell.angle_beta   90.00
_cell.angle_gamma   90.00
#
_symmetry.space_group_name_H-M   'P 1'
#
loop_
_entity.id
_entity.type
_entity.pdbx_description
1 polymer ?
#
loop_
_entity_poly.entity_id
_entity_poly.type
_entity_poly.pdbx_seq_one_letter_code
_entity_poly.pdbx_strand_id
1 'polypeptide(L)'
;MVIEKNIFVERVLPGSVIRELHDNEMEEYRKPFVQKADRRPTLTWPREIPIDQEPADVTAIVQSYSEWLQTSQVKKLFINADPGSLLTGSPREFCRTFPNQTEVTVAGSHFIQEDSPDEIGEAIANWL
;
A
#
# COMPACT_ATOMS: atom_id res chain seq x y z
N MET A 1 -0.67 13.00 17.70
CA MET A 1 -1.28 13.46 16.44
C MET A 1 -2.21 12.39 15.86
N VAL A 2 -1.74 11.18 15.55
CA VAL A 2 -2.59 10.08 15.02
C VAL A 2 -3.74 9.70 15.96
N ILE A 3 -3.46 9.36 17.22
CA ILE A 3 -4.49 8.99 18.20
C ILE A 3 -5.46 10.14 18.48
N GLU A 4 -4.92 11.33 18.74
CA GLU A 4 -5.74 12.48 19.14
C GLU A 4 -6.60 13.06 18.02
N LYS A 5 -6.03 13.19 16.81
CA LYS A 5 -6.61 13.93 15.69
C LYS A 5 -7.00 13.05 14.50
N ASN A 6 -6.88 11.72 14.63
CA ASN A 6 -7.20 10.75 13.57
C ASN A 6 -6.52 11.03 12.22
N ILE A 7 -5.33 11.66 12.23
CA ILE A 7 -4.74 12.22 10.99
C ILE A 7 -4.43 11.19 9.91
N PHE A 8 -4.29 9.91 10.25
CA PHE A 8 -4.05 8.87 9.26
C PHE A 8 -5.28 8.75 8.35
N VAL A 9 -6.47 8.58 8.95
CA VAL A 9 -7.73 8.49 8.22
C VAL A 9 -8.14 9.86 7.65
N GLU A 10 -8.02 10.94 8.41
CA GLU A 10 -8.54 12.25 7.99
C GLU A 10 -7.66 13.00 6.99
N ARG A 11 -6.40 12.58 6.81
CA ARG A 11 -5.46 13.31 5.95
C ARG A 11 -4.59 12.41 5.09
N VAL A 12 -3.96 11.39 5.67
CA VAL A 12 -3.02 10.53 4.93
C VAL A 12 -3.78 9.73 3.86
N LEU A 13 -4.91 9.12 4.24
CA LEU A 13 -5.78 8.37 3.33
C LEU A 13 -6.25 9.24 2.13
N PRO A 14 -7.06 10.30 2.33
CA PRO A 14 -7.59 11.08 1.21
C PRO A 14 -6.49 11.85 0.46
N GLY A 15 -5.39 12.20 1.13
CA GLY A 15 -4.24 12.84 0.49
C GLY A 15 -3.39 11.88 -0.36
N SER A 16 -3.67 10.58 -0.34
CA SER A 16 -2.95 9.55 -1.10
C SER A 16 -3.87 8.78 -2.07
N VAL A 17 -4.98 9.41 -2.45
CA VAL A 17 -5.90 9.07 -3.54
C VAL A 17 -5.89 10.25 -4.51
N ILE A 18 -5.91 10.01 -5.83
CA ILE A 18 -5.93 11.09 -6.82
C ILE A 18 -7.30 11.76 -6.86
N ARG A 19 -8.37 10.96 -6.91
CA ARG A 19 -9.73 11.48 -6.85
C ARG A 19 -10.11 11.94 -5.44
N GLU A 20 -11.12 12.78 -5.36
CA GLU A 20 -11.75 13.10 -4.08
C GLU A 20 -12.57 11.88 -3.60
N LEU A 21 -12.35 11.49 -2.34
CA LEU A 21 -13.20 10.52 -1.65
C LEU A 21 -14.48 11.23 -1.18
N HIS A 22 -15.63 10.66 -1.50
CA HIS A 22 -16.92 11.18 -1.13
C HIS A 22 -17.15 11.02 0.38
N ASP A 23 -18.04 11.83 0.96
CA ASP A 23 -18.31 11.81 2.39
C ASP A 23 -18.74 10.43 2.89
N ASN A 24 -19.58 9.71 2.15
CA ASN A 24 -20.02 8.37 2.51
C ASN A 24 -18.89 7.34 2.49
N GLU A 25 -17.91 7.49 1.60
CA GLU A 25 -16.71 6.62 1.55
C GLU A 25 -15.82 6.92 2.76
N MET A 26 -15.60 8.20 3.05
CA MET A 26 -14.83 8.63 4.22
C MET A 26 -15.51 8.21 5.54
N GLU A 27 -16.83 8.22 5.63
CA GLU A 27 -17.58 7.72 6.79
C GLU A 27 -17.31 6.24 7.05
N GLU A 28 -17.28 5.40 6.02
CA GLU A 28 -16.94 3.98 6.17
C GLU A 28 -15.48 3.79 6.62
N TYR A 29 -14.54 4.57 6.09
CA TYR A 29 -13.15 4.54 6.57
C TYR A 29 -12.98 5.02 8.02
N ARG A 30 -13.81 5.96 8.48
CA ARG A 30 -13.78 6.47 9.86
C ARG A 30 -14.39 5.52 10.87
N LYS A 31 -15.36 4.71 10.45
CA LYS A 31 -16.19 3.86 11.30
C LYS A 31 -15.41 2.99 12.30
N PRO A 32 -14.26 2.37 11.95
CA PRO A 32 -13.48 1.58 12.92
C PRO A 32 -12.67 2.42 13.91
N PHE A 33 -12.57 3.75 13.71
CA PHE A 33 -11.60 4.62 14.39
C PHE A 33 -12.26 5.80 15.11
N VAL A 34 -13.55 5.66 15.44
CA VAL A 34 -14.31 6.68 16.17
C VAL A 34 -13.70 6.92 17.54
N GLN A 35 -13.40 5.86 18.30
CA GLN A 35 -12.76 6.00 19.62
C GLN A 35 -11.25 6.13 19.49
N LYS A 36 -10.64 6.93 20.37
CA LYS A 36 -9.18 7.12 20.38
C LYS A 36 -8.41 5.81 20.59
N ALA A 37 -8.93 4.93 21.44
CA ALA A 37 -8.30 3.63 21.72
C ALA A 37 -8.17 2.77 20.45
N ASP A 38 -9.16 2.85 19.56
CA ASP A 38 -9.21 2.06 18.32
C ASP A 38 -8.23 2.56 17.26
N ARG A 39 -7.68 3.77 17.41
CA ARG A 39 -6.69 4.35 16.48
C ARG A 39 -5.28 3.80 16.69
N ARG A 40 -5.05 2.95 17.70
CA ARG A 40 -3.72 2.38 17.97
C ARG A 40 -3.09 1.72 16.75
N PRO A 41 -3.81 0.89 15.95
CA PRO A 41 -3.23 0.29 14.75
C PRO A 41 -2.74 1.33 13.74
N THR A 42 -3.51 2.40 13.51
CA THR A 42 -3.12 3.49 12.57
C THR A 42 -1.90 4.29 13.02
N LEU A 43 -1.49 4.19 14.29
CA LEU A 43 -0.23 4.74 14.82
C LEU A 43 0.90 3.71 14.78
N THR A 44 0.63 2.46 15.16
CA THR A 44 1.65 1.41 15.18
C THR A 44 2.13 1.10 13.77
N TRP A 45 1.23 0.91 12.80
CA TRP A 45 1.59 0.59 11.42
C TRP A 45 2.70 1.46 10.82
N PRO A 46 2.59 2.81 10.80
CA PRO A 46 3.67 3.65 10.25
C PRO A 46 4.98 3.58 11.04
N ARG A 47 4.97 3.11 12.30
CA ARG A 47 6.19 2.90 13.10
C ARG A 47 6.88 1.56 12.83
N GLU A 48 6.18 0.63 12.19
CA GLU A 48 6.72 -0.66 11.79
C GLU A 48 7.29 -0.62 10.35
N ILE A 49 7.19 0.50 9.64
CA ILE A 49 7.78 0.62 8.30
C ILE A 49 9.31 0.58 8.44
N PRO A 50 10.00 -0.38 7.80
CA PRO A 50 11.45 -0.53 7.94
C PRO A 50 12.18 0.60 7.21
N ILE A 51 12.63 1.60 7.96
CA ILE A 51 13.40 2.75 7.46
C ILE A 51 14.69 2.81 8.24
N ASP A 52 15.81 3.02 7.54
CA ASP A 52 17.15 3.05 8.14
C ASP A 52 17.46 1.79 8.98
N GLN A 53 16.94 0.63 8.55
CA GLN A 53 17.07 -0.68 9.19
C GLN A 53 16.31 -0.83 10.53
N GLU A 54 15.37 0.06 10.83
CA GLU A 54 14.53 -0.01 12.03
C GLU A 54 13.03 -0.07 11.69
N PRO A 55 12.22 -0.87 12.42
CA PRO A 55 12.65 -1.76 13.50
C PRO A 55 13.36 -3.02 12.96
N ALA A 56 14.39 -3.47 13.68
CA ALA A 56 15.31 -4.51 13.20
C ALA A 56 14.62 -5.87 12.91
N ASP A 57 13.59 -6.22 13.69
CA ASP A 57 12.81 -7.44 13.49
C ASP A 57 11.97 -7.38 12.21
N VAL A 58 11.25 -6.28 11.97
CA VAL A 58 10.49 -6.10 10.72
C VAL A 58 11.43 -5.99 9.52
N THR A 59 12.58 -5.31 9.68
CA THR A 59 13.62 -5.24 8.64
C THR A 59 14.10 -6.64 8.25
N ALA A 60 14.37 -7.50 9.24
CA ALA A 60 14.77 -8.89 9.00
C ALA A 60 13.67 -9.70 8.28
N ILE A 61 12.40 -9.51 8.66
CA ILE A 61 11.26 -10.16 7.99
C ILE A 61 11.16 -9.71 6.53
N VAL A 62 11.26 -8.40 6.28
CA VAL A 62 11.17 -7.81 4.93
C VAL A 62 12.32 -8.27 4.05
N GLN A 63 13.53 -8.30 4.57
CA GLN A 63 14.69 -8.83 3.88
C GLN A 63 14.48 -10.32 3.51
N SER A 64 14.04 -11.13 4.47
CA SER A 64 13.85 -12.56 4.28
C SER A 64 12.86 -12.88 3.16
N TYR A 65 11.67 -12.24 3.14
CA TYR A 65 10.73 -12.50 2.06
C TYR A 65 11.20 -11.89 0.72
N SER A 66 11.97 -10.81 0.74
CA SER A 66 12.48 -10.18 -0.49
C SER A 66 13.53 -11.05 -1.18
N GLU A 67 14.39 -11.73 -0.41
CA GLU A 67 15.32 -12.75 -0.93
C GLU A 67 14.58 -13.95 -1.52
N TRP A 68 13.52 -14.40 -0.85
CA TRP A 68 12.67 -15.47 -1.37
C TRP A 68 11.95 -15.05 -2.67
N LEU A 69 11.38 -13.85 -2.73
CA LEU A 69 10.67 -13.35 -3.91
C LEU A 69 11.55 -13.25 -5.16
N GLN A 70 12.85 -12.95 -4.99
CA GLN A 70 13.83 -12.89 -6.08
C GLN A 70 14.11 -14.24 -6.73
N THR A 71 13.84 -15.35 -6.05
CA THR A 71 14.13 -16.70 -6.57
C THR A 71 12.87 -17.54 -6.80
N SER A 72 11.78 -17.18 -6.11
CA SER A 72 10.52 -17.92 -6.12
C SER A 72 9.84 -17.90 -7.48
N GLN A 73 9.50 -19.09 -7.98
CA GLN A 73 8.77 -19.27 -9.23
C GLN A 73 7.26 -19.09 -9.10
N VAL A 74 6.76 -18.67 -7.92
CA VAL A 74 5.36 -18.30 -7.77
C VAL A 74 5.00 -17.26 -8.84
N LYS A 75 3.87 -17.45 -9.53
CA LYS A 75 3.37 -16.43 -10.47
C LYS A 75 3.02 -15.18 -9.67
N LYS A 76 3.36 -14.00 -10.20
CA LYS A 76 3.12 -12.70 -9.56
C LYS A 76 2.39 -11.79 -10.56
N LEU A 77 1.34 -11.13 -10.10
CA LEU A 77 0.77 -9.98 -10.79
C LEU A 77 1.22 -8.73 -10.04
N PHE A 78 2.04 -7.91 -10.68
CA PHE A 78 2.47 -6.63 -10.14
C PHE A 78 1.60 -5.52 -10.72
N ILE A 79 0.74 -4.94 -9.86
CA ILE A 79 -0.01 -3.72 -10.17
C ILE A 79 0.88 -2.53 -9.83
N ASN A 80 1.53 -1.95 -10.84
CA ASN A 80 2.26 -0.70 -10.72
C ASN A 80 1.28 0.49 -10.82
N ALA A 81 1.65 1.63 -10.23
CA ALA A 81 0.85 2.85 -10.29
C ALA A 81 1.66 4.05 -10.78
N ASP A 82 0.99 4.94 -11.50
CA ASP A 82 1.52 6.22 -11.98
C ASP A 82 0.57 7.36 -11.55
N PRO A 83 1.04 8.38 -10.80
CA PRO A 83 2.43 8.64 -10.39
C PRO A 83 2.95 7.71 -9.27
N GLY A 84 2.06 6.98 -8.58
CA GLY A 84 2.41 6.14 -7.44
C GLY A 84 2.75 6.94 -6.17
N SER A 85 3.26 6.25 -5.15
CA SER A 85 3.65 6.83 -3.86
C SER A 85 4.88 6.11 -3.30
N LEU A 86 4.69 5.13 -2.41
CA LEU A 86 5.78 4.43 -1.73
C LEU A 86 6.60 3.52 -2.66
N LEU A 87 5.94 2.85 -3.61
CA LEU A 87 6.59 1.92 -4.55
C LEU A 87 6.91 2.62 -5.87
N THR A 88 7.81 3.59 -5.79
CA THR A 88 8.38 4.32 -6.94
C THR A 88 9.91 4.21 -6.90
N GLY A 89 10.62 4.73 -7.91
CA GLY A 89 12.09 4.78 -7.91
C GLY A 89 12.75 3.41 -7.69
N SER A 90 13.82 3.37 -6.88
CA SER A 90 14.62 2.16 -6.66
C SER A 90 13.83 0.96 -6.11
N PRO A 91 12.93 1.11 -5.11
CA PRO A 91 12.05 0.02 -4.69
C PRO A 91 11.24 -0.61 -5.83
N ARG A 92 10.69 0.21 -6.73
CA ARG A 92 9.95 -0.29 -7.90
C ARG A 92 10.85 -1.08 -8.85
N GLU A 93 12.03 -0.55 -9.17
CA GLU A 93 12.97 -1.25 -10.05
C GLU A 93 13.47 -2.55 -9.42
N PHE A 94 13.64 -2.59 -8.10
CA PHE A 94 13.96 -3.82 -7.38
C PHE A 94 12.84 -4.86 -7.50
N CYS A 95 11.57 -4.48 -7.27
CA CYS A 95 10.43 -5.40 -7.42
C CYS A 95 10.28 -5.98 -8.83
N ARG A 96 10.69 -5.25 -9.88
CA ARG A 96 10.69 -5.72 -11.27
C ARG A 96 11.73 -6.79 -11.58
N THR A 97 12.71 -7.00 -10.69
CA THR A 97 13.69 -8.08 -10.84
C THR A 97 13.13 -9.47 -10.51
N PHE A 98 11.95 -9.53 -9.87
CA PHE A 98 11.39 -10.80 -9.41
C PHE A 98 10.91 -11.66 -10.59
N PRO A 99 11.21 -12.97 -10.63
CA PRO A 99 10.84 -13.84 -11.73
C PRO A 99 9.33 -14.11 -11.80
N ASN A 100 8.83 -14.61 -12.93
CA ASN A 100 7.42 -14.98 -13.14
C ASN A 100 6.41 -13.88 -12.79
N GLN A 101 6.77 -12.63 -13.10
CA GLN A 101 5.95 -11.45 -12.87
C GLN A 101 5.29 -10.98 -14.17
N THR A 102 3.99 -10.74 -14.11
CA THR A 102 3.24 -9.95 -15.09
C THR A 102 3.00 -8.57 -14.49
N GLU A 103 3.35 -7.51 -15.20
CA GLU A 103 3.15 -6.13 -14.74
C GLU A 103 2.02 -5.46 -15.53
N VAL A 104 1.15 -4.75 -14.83
CA VAL A 104 0.21 -3.77 -15.40
C VAL A 104 0.41 -2.45 -14.69
N THR A 105 0.18 -1.33 -15.37
CA THR A 105 0.24 0.01 -14.77
C THR A 105 -1.13 0.64 -14.82
N VAL A 106 -1.58 1.18 -13.69
CA VAL A 106 -2.84 1.91 -13.54
C VAL A 106 -2.59 3.33 -13.03
N ALA A 107 -3.58 4.21 -13.18
CA ALA A 107 -3.53 5.52 -12.52
C ALA A 107 -3.69 5.34 -11.01
N GLY A 108 -2.91 6.09 -10.22
CA GLY A 108 -3.12 6.12 -8.78
C GLY A 108 -1.94 6.61 -7.96
N SER A 109 -2.20 6.93 -6.70
CA SER A 109 -1.15 7.30 -5.73
C SER A 109 -0.79 6.13 -4.81
N HIS A 110 -1.32 6.05 -3.57
CA HIS A 110 -1.05 4.96 -2.65
C HIS A 110 -2.20 3.95 -2.57
N PHE A 111 -3.43 4.46 -2.46
CA PHE A 111 -4.66 3.65 -2.38
C PHE A 111 -5.23 3.47 -3.78
N ILE A 112 -4.47 2.79 -4.65
CA ILE A 112 -4.72 2.67 -6.08
C ILE A 112 -6.06 1.98 -6.42
N GLN A 113 -6.63 1.27 -5.46
CA GLN A 113 -7.95 0.66 -5.56
C GLN A 113 -9.07 1.70 -5.60
N GLU A 114 -8.84 2.89 -5.05
CA GLU A 114 -9.81 3.98 -5.12
C GLU A 114 -9.72 4.75 -6.44
N ASP A 115 -8.56 4.74 -7.10
CA ASP A 115 -8.34 5.46 -8.35
C ASP A 115 -8.66 4.61 -9.59
N SER A 116 -8.27 3.33 -9.59
CA SER A 116 -8.42 2.41 -10.73
C SER A 116 -8.99 1.04 -10.33
N PRO A 117 -10.14 0.95 -9.65
CA PRO A 117 -10.71 -0.33 -9.21
C PRO A 117 -11.01 -1.30 -10.37
N ASP A 118 -11.59 -0.79 -11.46
CA ASP A 118 -12.00 -1.62 -12.60
C ASP A 118 -10.80 -2.18 -13.37
N GLU A 119 -9.79 -1.35 -13.65
CA GLU A 119 -8.55 -1.79 -14.33
C GLU A 119 -7.81 -2.85 -13.50
N ILE A 120 -7.75 -2.68 -12.18
CA ILE A 120 -7.17 -3.67 -11.27
C ILE A 120 -7.98 -4.98 -11.29
N GLY A 121 -9.30 -4.88 -11.24
CA GLY A 121 -10.20 -6.04 -11.30
C GLY A 121 -10.06 -6.83 -12.60
N GLU A 122 -10.02 -6.15 -13.74
CA GLU A 122 -9.78 -6.76 -15.05
C GLU A 122 -8.40 -7.41 -15.14
N ALA A 123 -7.35 -6.74 -14.64
CA ALA A 123 -6.01 -7.30 -14.61
C ALA A 123 -5.94 -8.60 -13.80
N ILE A 124 -6.60 -8.65 -12.64
CA ILE A 124 -6.68 -9.86 -11.81
C ILE A 124 -7.46 -10.95 -12.56
N ALA A 125 -8.63 -10.64 -13.12
CA ALA A 125 -9.47 -11.61 -13.80
C ALA A 125 -8.78 -12.24 -15.02
N ASN A 126 -8.01 -11.45 -15.78
CA ASN A 126 -7.25 -11.93 -16.94
C ASN A 126 -6.01 -12.75 -16.55
N TRP A 127 -5.51 -12.60 -15.33
CA TRP A 127 -4.30 -13.27 -14.85
C TRP A 127 -4.58 -14.66 -14.25
N LEU A 128 -5.79 -14.88 -13.71
CA LEU A 128 -6.25 -16.16 -13.17
C LEU A 128 -6.49 -17.20 -14.28
#